data_AF-A0A554VF87-F1
#
_entry.id   AF-A0A554VF87-F1
#
_cell.length_a   1.000
_cell.length_b   1.000
_cell.length_c   1.000
_cell.angle_alpha   90.00
_cell.angle_beta   90.00
_cell.angle_gamma   90.00
#
_symmetry.space_group_name_H-M   'P 1'
#
loop_
_entity.id
_entity.type
_entity.pdbx_description
1 polymer ?
#
loop_
_entity_poly.entity_id
_entity_poly.type
_entity_poly.pdbx_seq_one_letter_code
_entity_poly.pdbx_strand_id
1 'polypeptide(L)'
;METIQWIPLFLSLVLFSCTDNDNSPDKEIEQALNPKVEGKIFIGNKVNGGWILDLDTGHYSKIPNTDWDENPNYPGLASFSAAALYYGNGEFVETIENCVVEFGNDKDCIVFHNNDGNINGSFQISDIALSTARLSPDGTSVAITVENEGNPFKILHVYNRSGELMRVFDKRKINSDDFSWTTSNQIVYISGQSIYVSNSDVPIITFRDEGIIPGEPSISPDGTQVVFTLGEDTSQGVEGTIWLINIDGTGLRQLTTKEMDLPVTPSHKSAIWSPDGQWVFVVDGTSIEGNAYVVPADAQKVELTQKRNTLAVPVLSYFRETFEFQDNDPISLSSQFGVNYGEIYWLP
;
A
#
# COMPACT_ATOMS: atom_id res chain seq x y z
N MET A 1 -74.62 43.85 39.64
CA MET A 1 -73.77 44.75 38.85
C MET A 1 -72.37 44.59 39.38
N GLU A 2 -71.46 44.04 38.59
CA GLU A 2 -70.08 44.51 38.48
C GLU A 2 -69.38 43.73 37.38
N THR A 3 -68.92 44.49 36.40
CA THR A 3 -68.16 44.14 35.21
C THR A 3 -66.74 43.76 35.57
N ILE A 4 -66.26 42.61 35.07
CA ILE A 4 -64.83 42.27 35.14
C ILE A 4 -64.23 42.37 33.73
N GLN A 5 -63.20 43.19 33.67
CA GLN A 5 -62.45 43.64 32.51
C GLN A 5 -61.23 42.72 32.34
N TRP A 6 -60.94 42.30 31.11
CA TRP A 6 -59.80 41.45 30.77
C TRP A 6 -58.50 42.23 30.71
N ILE A 7 -57.43 41.64 31.27
CA ILE A 7 -56.03 41.98 30.95
C ILE A 7 -55.29 40.64 30.75
N PRO A 8 -54.77 40.35 29.54
CA PRO A 8 -53.93 39.17 29.30
C PRO A 8 -52.49 39.48 29.72
N LEU A 9 -51.64 38.49 30.02
CA LEU A 9 -50.23 38.51 29.59
C LEU A 9 -49.48 37.19 29.91
N PHE A 10 -48.95 36.63 28.82
CA PHE A 10 -47.84 35.67 28.61
C PHE A 10 -47.71 34.41 29.47
N LEU A 11 -48.14 33.29 28.88
CA LEU A 11 -47.59 31.97 29.16
C LEU A 11 -46.29 31.82 28.34
N SER A 12 -45.14 31.84 29.01
CA SER A 12 -43.86 31.43 28.43
C SER A 12 -43.91 29.93 28.14
N LEU A 13 -43.95 29.57 26.87
CA LEU A 13 -43.83 28.19 26.41
C LEU A 13 -42.37 27.76 26.60
N VAL A 14 -42.08 27.04 27.69
CA VAL A 14 -40.82 26.31 27.82
C VAL A 14 -40.94 25.08 26.93
N LEU A 15 -40.28 25.10 25.78
CA LEU A 15 -40.06 23.90 24.98
C LEU A 15 -39.18 22.97 25.81
N PHE A 16 -39.74 21.84 26.24
CA PHE A 16 -38.93 20.71 26.67
C PHE A 16 -38.15 20.24 25.44
N SER A 17 -36.84 20.50 25.40
CA SER A 17 -35.96 19.71 24.54
C SER A 17 -35.96 18.31 25.13
N CYS A 18 -36.47 17.33 24.40
CA CYS A 18 -36.11 15.95 24.65
C CYS A 18 -34.58 15.90 24.66
N THR A 19 -33.99 15.54 25.79
CA THR A 19 -32.62 15.05 25.81
C THR A 19 -32.65 13.77 24.98
N ASP A 20 -32.13 13.83 23.76
CA ASP A 20 -31.79 12.65 22.98
C ASP A 20 -30.69 11.91 23.74
N ASN A 21 -31.12 11.07 24.69
CA ASN A 21 -30.32 9.93 25.14
C ASN A 21 -30.33 8.92 24.00
N ASP A 22 -29.59 9.27 22.95
CA ASP A 22 -29.46 8.51 21.72
C ASP A 22 -28.41 7.42 21.93
N ASN A 23 -28.75 6.45 22.78
CA ASN A 23 -28.05 5.17 22.87
C ASN A 23 -28.57 4.26 21.75
N SER A 24 -28.42 4.70 20.50
CA SER A 24 -28.59 3.81 19.36
C SER A 24 -27.36 2.90 19.26
N PRO A 25 -27.52 1.62 18.88
CA PRO A 25 -26.40 0.72 18.60
C PRO A 25 -25.45 1.28 17.53
N ASP A 26 -25.96 2.18 16.67
CA ASP A 26 -25.23 2.77 15.56
C ASP A 26 -24.12 3.73 16.02
N LYS A 27 -24.24 4.38 17.18
CA LYS A 27 -23.18 5.25 17.73
C LYS A 27 -22.02 4.48 18.37
N GLU A 28 -22.26 3.29 18.94
CA GLU A 28 -21.18 2.38 19.35
C GLU A 28 -20.49 1.74 18.13
N ILE A 29 -21.20 1.58 17.02
CA ILE A 29 -20.65 1.09 15.74
C ILE A 29 -19.74 2.14 15.07
N GLU A 30 -20.06 3.44 15.20
CA GLU A 30 -19.22 4.53 14.65
C GLU A 30 -17.86 4.71 15.38
N GLN A 31 -17.71 4.26 16.62
CA GLN A 31 -16.51 4.53 17.43
C GLN A 31 -15.41 3.46 17.38
N ALA A 32 -15.61 2.32 16.71
CA ALA A 32 -14.66 1.21 16.75
C ALA A 32 -14.24 0.76 15.34
N LEU A 33 -13.86 1.70 14.48
CA LEU A 33 -13.47 1.36 13.10
C LEU A 33 -12.17 0.56 13.02
N ASN A 34 -11.24 0.67 13.98
CA ASN A 34 -10.10 -0.24 14.21
C ASN A 34 -9.48 0.09 15.58
N PRO A 35 -10.10 -0.20 16.74
CA PRO A 35 -9.79 0.52 18.00
C PRO A 35 -8.42 0.23 18.64
N LYS A 36 -7.44 -0.30 17.90
CA LYS A 36 -6.06 -0.59 18.34
C LYS A 36 -4.98 -0.48 17.24
N VAL A 37 -5.32 -0.05 16.02
CA VAL A 37 -4.36 0.01 14.91
C VAL A 37 -4.25 1.43 14.42
N GLU A 38 -3.20 2.11 14.86
CA GLU A 38 -2.85 3.47 14.43
C GLU A 38 -1.91 3.43 13.22
N GLY A 39 -2.00 4.46 12.39
CA GLY A 39 -1.10 4.67 11.26
C GLY A 39 -1.84 4.92 9.95
N LYS A 40 -1.06 5.07 8.88
CA LYS A 40 -1.60 5.44 7.57
C LYS A 40 -1.11 4.51 6.47
N ILE A 41 -1.89 4.35 5.43
CA ILE A 41 -1.51 3.61 4.23
C ILE A 41 -1.39 4.60 3.08
N PHE A 42 -0.20 4.71 2.50
CA PHE A 42 0.00 5.39 1.22
C PHE A 42 -0.40 4.45 0.08
N ILE A 43 -1.18 4.96 -0.85
CA ILE A 43 -1.61 4.27 -2.06
C ILE A 43 -1.35 5.20 -3.24
N GLY A 44 -0.59 4.76 -4.24
CA GLY A 44 -0.33 5.55 -5.44
C GLY A 44 -0.50 4.72 -6.70
N ASN A 45 -1.25 5.22 -7.68
CA ASN A 45 -1.39 4.59 -9.00
C ASN A 45 -1.54 5.61 -10.12
N LYS A 46 -1.23 5.18 -11.35
CA LYS A 46 -1.28 5.95 -12.60
C LYS A 46 -2.52 6.83 -12.82
N VAL A 47 -3.69 6.39 -12.37
CA VAL A 47 -4.98 7.01 -12.77
C VAL A 47 -5.43 8.05 -11.74
N ASN A 48 -5.13 7.85 -10.46
CA ASN A 48 -5.80 8.58 -9.40
C ASN A 48 -4.88 9.49 -8.58
N GLY A 49 -3.57 9.43 -8.75
CA GLY A 49 -2.61 10.16 -7.90
C GLY A 49 -2.21 9.38 -6.65
N GLY A 50 -1.51 10.07 -5.75
CA GLY A 50 -1.19 9.60 -4.42
C GLY A 50 -2.34 9.86 -3.44
N TRP A 51 -2.62 8.90 -2.59
CA TRP A 51 -3.65 8.94 -1.55
C TRP A 51 -3.11 8.42 -0.23
N ILE A 52 -3.70 8.91 0.86
CA ILE A 52 -3.41 8.49 2.23
C ILE A 52 -4.69 7.98 2.86
N LEU A 53 -4.74 6.71 3.24
CA LEU A 53 -5.78 6.12 4.10
C LEU A 53 -5.31 6.17 5.55
N ASP A 54 -6.10 6.76 6.44
CA ASP A 54 -5.88 6.78 7.88
C ASP A 54 -6.57 5.56 8.51
N LEU A 55 -5.81 4.66 9.15
CA LEU A 55 -6.33 3.39 9.67
C LEU A 55 -7.19 3.56 10.92
N ASP A 56 -6.97 4.64 11.68
CA ASP A 56 -7.72 4.96 12.88
C ASP A 56 -9.15 5.40 12.56
N THR A 57 -9.26 6.29 11.57
CA THR A 57 -10.53 6.88 11.15
C THR A 57 -11.19 6.14 9.99
N GLY A 58 -10.42 5.36 9.22
CA GLY A 58 -10.83 4.77 7.95
C GLY A 58 -10.99 5.79 6.81
N HIS A 59 -10.63 7.06 7.04
CA HIS A 59 -10.76 8.13 6.05
C HIS A 59 -9.57 8.16 5.10
N TYR A 60 -9.82 8.43 3.83
CA TYR A 60 -8.76 8.65 2.85
C TYR A 60 -8.72 10.11 2.37
N SER A 61 -7.54 10.60 2.00
CA SER A 61 -7.38 11.93 1.40
C SER A 61 -6.39 11.90 0.24
N LYS A 62 -6.72 12.64 -0.83
CA LYS A 62 -5.84 12.80 -2.00
C LYS A 62 -4.68 13.71 -1.65
N ILE A 63 -3.47 13.35 -2.08
CA ILE A 63 -2.30 14.22 -1.97
C ILE A 63 -2.39 15.24 -3.12
N PRO A 64 -2.43 16.56 -2.83
CA PRO A 64 -2.49 17.58 -3.87
C PRO A 64 -1.35 17.45 -4.89
N ASN A 65 -1.56 17.89 -6.13
CA ASN A 65 -0.53 17.95 -7.18
C ASN A 65 0.06 16.59 -7.61
N THR A 66 -0.57 15.47 -7.25
CA THR A 66 -0.17 14.12 -7.69
C THR A 66 -1.02 13.58 -8.84
N ASP A 67 -1.98 14.36 -9.33
CA ASP A 67 -2.78 14.03 -10.50
C ASP A 67 -2.06 14.46 -11.77
N TRP A 68 -1.41 13.50 -12.44
CA TRP A 68 -0.60 13.78 -13.62
C TRP A 68 -1.42 13.94 -14.90
N ASP A 69 -2.62 13.37 -14.97
CA ASP A 69 -3.52 13.57 -16.13
C ASP A 69 -3.95 15.04 -16.24
N GLU A 70 -3.96 15.77 -15.12
CA GLU A 70 -4.25 17.20 -15.06
C GLU A 70 -3.00 18.09 -15.15
N ASN A 71 -1.79 17.51 -15.17
CA ASN A 71 -0.55 18.29 -15.12
C ASN A 71 -0.18 18.85 -16.52
N PRO A 72 -0.18 20.19 -16.72
CA PRO A 72 0.06 20.78 -18.02
C PRO A 72 1.49 20.58 -18.54
N ASN A 73 2.43 20.21 -17.66
CA ASN A 73 3.80 19.92 -18.05
C ASN A 73 3.97 18.50 -18.62
N TYR A 74 2.95 17.63 -18.48
CA TYR A 74 3.00 16.21 -18.86
C TYR A 74 1.67 15.76 -19.47
N PRO A 75 1.39 16.14 -20.73
CA PRO A 75 0.10 15.86 -21.37
C PRO A 75 -0.06 14.37 -21.76
N GLY A 76 -0.46 13.54 -20.80
CA GLY A 76 -1.30 12.36 -21.04
C GLY A 76 -0.65 11.01 -21.33
N LEU A 77 0.63 10.77 -21.03
CA LEU A 77 1.26 9.44 -21.23
C LEU A 77 2.26 9.03 -20.14
N ALA A 78 2.16 9.60 -18.93
CA ALA A 78 2.93 9.13 -17.79
C ALA A 78 2.23 7.94 -17.14
N SER A 79 2.83 6.75 -17.21
CA SER A 79 2.62 5.76 -16.14
C SER A 79 3.33 6.29 -14.90
N PHE A 80 2.66 6.20 -13.76
CA PHE A 80 3.36 6.41 -12.52
C PHE A 80 2.95 5.41 -11.46
N SER A 81 3.89 5.29 -10.57
CA SER A 81 3.95 4.33 -9.51
C SER A 81 4.72 5.09 -8.44
N ALA A 82 4.10 5.30 -7.29
CA ALA A 82 4.62 6.15 -6.23
C ALA A 82 4.95 5.29 -5.02
N ALA A 83 6.15 5.43 -4.46
CA ALA A 83 6.50 4.85 -3.19
C ALA A 83 6.80 5.98 -2.22
N ALA A 84 5.99 6.03 -1.16
CA ALA A 84 6.38 6.76 0.01
C ALA A 84 7.63 6.09 0.58
N LEU A 85 8.63 6.92 0.89
CA LEU A 85 9.49 6.54 1.99
C LEU A 85 8.64 6.50 3.25
N TYR A 86 9.09 5.72 4.22
CA TYR A 86 8.91 6.02 5.63
C TYR A 86 8.61 7.53 5.82
N TYR A 87 7.35 7.88 6.12
CA TYR A 87 6.85 9.28 6.08
C TYR A 87 7.59 10.23 7.05
N GLY A 88 8.57 9.71 7.80
CA GLY A 88 9.38 10.42 8.80
C GLY A 88 10.28 11.53 8.26
N ASN A 89 10.59 11.57 6.96
CA ASN A 89 11.31 12.70 6.35
C ASN A 89 10.41 13.61 5.49
N GLY A 90 9.13 13.25 5.32
CA GLY A 90 8.14 14.06 4.62
C GLY A 90 8.28 14.13 3.09
N GLU A 91 8.78 13.06 2.47
CA GLU A 91 8.91 12.93 1.02
C GLU A 91 8.41 11.58 0.50
N PHE A 92 7.93 11.56 -0.75
CA PHE A 92 7.71 10.34 -1.51
C PHE A 92 8.35 10.47 -2.90
N VAL A 93 8.57 9.34 -3.55
CA VAL A 93 9.17 9.26 -4.87
C VAL A 93 8.19 8.65 -5.87
N GLU A 94 8.17 9.20 -7.07
CA GLU A 94 7.35 8.73 -8.18
C GLU A 94 8.24 8.40 -9.37
N THR A 95 7.92 7.31 -10.06
CA THR A 95 8.42 7.05 -11.41
C THR A 95 7.44 7.67 -12.39
N ILE A 96 7.89 8.50 -13.33
CA ILE A 96 7.06 9.11 -14.38
C ILE A 96 7.56 8.59 -15.73
N GLU A 97 6.79 7.73 -16.38
CA GLU A 97 7.13 7.25 -17.73
C GLU A 97 7.03 8.38 -18.76
N ASN A 98 7.90 8.35 -19.77
CA ASN A 98 7.87 9.30 -20.90
C ASN A 98 7.85 10.78 -20.48
N CYS A 99 8.48 11.11 -19.34
CA CYS A 99 8.51 12.45 -18.78
C CYS A 99 9.19 13.47 -19.71
N VAL A 100 10.10 13.02 -20.57
CA VAL A 100 10.78 13.85 -21.57
C VAL A 100 10.68 13.18 -22.92
N VAL A 101 10.13 13.93 -23.88
CA VAL A 101 10.04 13.54 -25.29
C VAL A 101 11.03 14.39 -26.07
N GLU A 102 12.25 13.91 -26.23
CA GLU A 102 13.26 14.55 -27.08
C GLU A 102 13.58 13.66 -28.29
N PHE A 103 13.27 14.14 -29.50
CA PHE A 103 13.62 13.50 -30.77
C PHE A 103 13.17 12.03 -30.92
N GLY A 104 12.08 11.63 -30.26
CA GLY A 104 11.54 10.27 -30.32
C GLY A 104 12.24 9.26 -29.38
N ASN A 105 13.09 9.74 -28.47
CA ASN A 105 13.55 8.96 -27.33
C ASN A 105 12.67 9.33 -26.14
N ASP A 106 11.82 8.41 -25.74
CA ASP A 106 11.06 8.56 -24.50
C ASP A 106 11.97 8.18 -23.33
N LYS A 107 12.00 9.05 -22.31
CA LYS A 107 12.78 8.84 -21.08
C LYS A 107 11.87 8.91 -19.88
N ASP A 108 12.10 7.98 -18.96
CA ASP A 108 11.40 7.94 -17.69
C ASP A 108 12.12 8.82 -16.66
N CYS A 109 11.38 9.43 -15.75
CA CYS A 109 11.91 10.27 -14.70
C CYS A 109 11.64 9.65 -13.34
N ILE A 110 12.57 9.87 -12.44
CA ILE A 110 12.33 9.75 -11.01
C ILE A 110 12.06 11.16 -10.47
N VAL A 111 10.94 11.34 -9.80
CA VAL A 111 10.50 12.63 -9.26
C VAL A 111 10.31 12.51 -7.75
N PHE A 112 10.85 13.47 -7.02
CA PHE A 112 10.72 13.56 -5.56
C PHE A 112 9.70 14.62 -5.21
N HIS A 113 8.79 14.28 -4.31
CA HIS A 113 7.74 15.16 -3.82
C HIS A 113 7.86 15.32 -2.31
N ASN A 114 7.47 16.49 -1.80
CA ASN A 114 7.18 16.67 -0.38
C ASN A 114 5.79 16.09 -0.03
N ASN A 115 5.43 16.10 1.26
CA ASN A 115 4.11 15.65 1.74
C ASN A 115 2.89 16.36 1.15
N ASP A 116 3.06 17.57 0.60
CA ASP A 116 1.99 18.32 -0.06
C ASP A 116 1.92 18.02 -1.56
N GLY A 117 2.72 17.06 -2.04
CA GLY A 117 2.88 16.68 -3.44
C GLY A 117 3.67 17.67 -4.28
N ASN A 118 4.33 18.67 -3.68
CA ASN A 118 5.18 19.58 -4.42
C ASN A 118 6.51 18.92 -4.81
N ILE A 119 6.89 19.05 -6.08
CA ILE A 119 8.16 18.54 -6.60
C ILE A 119 9.33 19.28 -5.96
N ASN A 120 10.31 18.54 -5.45
CA ASN A 120 11.53 19.09 -4.86
C ASN A 120 12.83 18.52 -5.46
N GLY A 121 12.73 17.65 -6.46
CA GLY A 121 13.84 17.18 -7.26
C GLY A 121 13.38 16.19 -8.32
N SER A 122 14.17 16.01 -9.37
CA SER A 122 13.97 14.94 -10.33
C SER A 122 15.24 14.64 -11.11
N PHE A 123 15.30 13.45 -11.71
CA PHE A 123 16.30 13.09 -12.70
C PHE A 123 15.71 12.10 -13.72
N GLN A 124 16.32 12.04 -14.91
CA GLN A 124 15.94 11.12 -15.97
C GLN A 124 16.74 9.83 -15.87
N ILE A 125 16.11 8.70 -16.20
CA ILE A 125 16.80 7.42 -16.40
C ILE A 125 16.84 7.09 -17.89
N SER A 126 17.92 6.41 -18.30
CA SER A 126 18.12 6.02 -19.70
C SER A 126 17.41 4.72 -20.07
N ASP A 127 17.17 3.86 -19.08
CA ASP A 127 16.47 2.58 -19.20
C ASP A 127 14.95 2.78 -19.02
N ILE A 128 14.17 1.77 -19.37
CA ILE A 128 12.71 1.76 -19.17
C ILE A 128 12.42 1.33 -17.73
N ALA A 129 11.70 2.15 -16.97
CA ALA A 129 11.21 1.76 -15.66
C ALA A 129 10.16 0.66 -15.77
N LEU A 130 10.31 -0.38 -14.96
CA LEU A 130 9.33 -1.47 -14.86
C LEU A 130 8.58 -1.47 -13.54
N SER A 131 9.04 -0.68 -12.57
CA SER A 131 8.48 -0.62 -11.24
C SER A 131 8.45 0.80 -10.71
N THR A 132 7.80 0.93 -9.57
CA THR A 132 7.93 2.10 -8.72
C THR A 132 9.35 2.24 -8.19
N ALA A 133 9.92 3.43 -8.33
CA ALA A 133 11.13 3.81 -7.60
C ALA A 133 10.83 3.81 -6.11
N ARG A 134 11.72 3.22 -5.31
CA ARG A 134 11.65 3.26 -3.84
C ARG A 134 12.87 3.99 -3.31
N LEU A 135 12.66 5.04 -2.54
CA LEU A 135 13.73 5.81 -1.93
C LEU A 135 14.26 5.08 -0.67
N SER A 136 15.57 5.11 -0.43
CA SER A 136 16.26 4.42 0.66
C SER A 136 15.92 5.06 2.00
N PRO A 137 15.93 4.32 3.13
CA PRO A 137 15.55 4.87 4.44
C PRO A 137 16.30 6.13 4.88
N ASP A 138 17.56 6.28 4.44
CA ASP A 138 18.34 7.49 4.70
C ASP A 138 18.08 8.67 3.73
N GLY A 139 17.20 8.47 2.74
CA GLY A 139 16.82 9.47 1.74
C GLY A 139 17.88 9.75 0.67
N THR A 140 18.97 8.99 0.60
CA THR A 140 20.12 9.31 -0.27
C THR A 140 20.07 8.64 -1.64
N SER A 141 19.37 7.51 -1.75
CA SER A 141 19.44 6.61 -2.90
C SER A 141 18.05 6.12 -3.31
N VAL A 142 17.83 5.86 -4.59
CA VAL A 142 16.58 5.32 -5.13
C VAL A 142 16.86 3.97 -5.78
N ALA A 143 16.08 2.96 -5.43
CA ALA A 143 16.09 1.66 -6.08
C ALA A 143 14.89 1.54 -7.02
N ILE A 144 15.12 0.97 -8.21
CA ILE A 144 14.08 0.78 -9.22
C ILE A 144 14.44 -0.42 -10.10
N THR A 145 13.44 -1.21 -10.49
CA THR A 145 13.62 -2.25 -11.50
C THR A 145 13.44 -1.64 -12.88
N VAL A 146 14.40 -1.91 -13.78
CA VAL A 146 14.42 -1.38 -15.14
C VAL A 146 14.61 -2.48 -16.19
N GLU A 147 14.26 -2.17 -17.42
CA GLU A 147 14.63 -2.91 -18.63
C GLU A 147 15.57 -2.06 -19.49
N ASN A 148 16.76 -2.59 -19.80
CA ASN A 148 17.71 -1.92 -20.67
C ASN A 148 17.50 -2.37 -22.13
N GLU A 149 17.56 -1.43 -23.08
CA GLU A 149 17.48 -1.73 -24.50
C GLU A 149 18.51 -2.79 -24.92
N GLY A 150 18.00 -3.98 -25.29
CA GLY A 150 18.83 -5.11 -25.73
C GLY A 150 19.21 -6.11 -24.64
N ASN A 151 18.81 -5.89 -23.39
CA ASN A 151 18.88 -6.90 -22.33
C ASN A 151 17.47 -7.47 -22.05
N PRO A 152 17.20 -8.77 -22.31
CA PRO A 152 15.89 -9.35 -22.06
C PRO A 152 15.59 -9.58 -20.57
N PHE A 153 16.53 -9.27 -19.68
CA PHE A 153 16.36 -9.45 -18.24
C PHE A 153 16.08 -8.12 -17.56
N LYS A 154 15.14 -8.15 -16.61
CA LYS A 154 14.88 -7.04 -15.69
C LYS A 154 16.03 -6.92 -14.69
N ILE A 155 16.43 -5.69 -14.40
CA ILE A 155 17.61 -5.39 -13.58
C ILE A 155 17.20 -4.43 -12.47
N LEU A 156 17.64 -4.70 -11.25
CA LEU A 156 17.45 -3.75 -10.15
C LEU A 156 18.63 -2.77 -10.11
N HIS A 157 18.33 -1.50 -10.34
CA HIS A 157 19.29 -0.39 -10.28
C HIS A 157 19.13 0.40 -8.99
N VAL A 158 20.24 0.98 -8.51
CA VAL A 158 20.23 1.96 -7.43
C VAL A 158 20.94 3.22 -7.91
N TYR A 159 20.25 4.34 -7.86
CA TYR A 159 20.75 5.66 -8.23
C TYR A 159 20.90 6.55 -7.00
N ASN A 160 21.81 7.54 -7.04
CA ASN A 160 21.76 8.65 -6.10
C ASN A 160 20.70 9.68 -6.50
N ARG A 161 20.43 10.68 -5.66
CA ARG A 161 19.44 11.74 -5.94
C ARG A 161 19.74 12.60 -7.19
N SER A 162 20.98 12.59 -7.69
CA SER A 162 21.35 13.31 -8.92
C SER A 162 21.20 12.46 -10.19
N GLY A 163 20.79 11.20 -10.06
CA GLY A 163 20.64 10.26 -11.18
C GLY A 163 21.92 9.51 -11.54
N GLU A 164 22.96 9.56 -10.71
CA GLU A 164 24.16 8.72 -10.91
C GLU A 164 23.85 7.28 -10.51
N LEU A 165 24.09 6.33 -11.42
CA LEU A 165 23.94 4.90 -11.15
C LEU A 165 25.03 4.43 -10.17
N MET A 166 24.62 4.03 -8.96
CA MET A 166 25.50 3.59 -7.89
C MET A 166 25.69 2.08 -7.84
N ARG A 167 24.63 1.29 -8.05
CA ARG A 167 24.66 -0.18 -7.97
C ARG A 167 23.74 -0.81 -9.00
N VAL A 168 24.11 -2.02 -9.42
CA VAL A 168 23.35 -2.86 -10.34
C VAL A 168 23.28 -4.27 -9.75
N PHE A 169 22.08 -4.82 -9.65
CA PHE A 169 21.83 -6.19 -9.25
C PHE A 169 21.31 -6.98 -10.46
N ASP A 170 22.24 -7.54 -11.24
CA ASP A 170 21.95 -8.31 -12.45
C ASP A 170 21.77 -9.80 -12.14
N LYS A 171 20.70 -10.13 -11.41
CA LYS A 171 20.24 -11.52 -11.30
C LYS A 171 19.11 -11.73 -12.31
N ARG A 172 19.28 -12.71 -13.21
CA ARG A 172 18.52 -12.88 -14.47
C ARG A 172 17.00 -13.13 -14.36
N LYS A 173 16.37 -12.93 -13.20
CA LYS A 173 14.93 -13.18 -12.96
C LYS A 173 14.34 -12.32 -11.83
N ILE A 174 14.71 -11.04 -11.74
CA ILE A 174 14.03 -10.10 -10.83
C ILE A 174 12.71 -9.67 -11.48
N ASN A 175 11.58 -9.63 -10.75
CA ASN A 175 10.36 -8.98 -11.26
C ASN A 175 10.33 -7.50 -10.86
N SER A 176 9.41 -6.73 -11.43
CA SER A 176 9.28 -5.28 -11.20
C SER A 176 9.23 -4.94 -9.71
N ASP A 177 8.38 -5.61 -8.95
CA ASP A 177 7.98 -5.15 -7.60
C ASP A 177 8.57 -6.01 -6.47
N ASP A 178 9.56 -6.82 -6.82
CA ASP A 178 10.08 -7.93 -6.02
C ASP A 178 11.31 -7.52 -5.18
N PHE A 179 11.30 -6.32 -4.59
CA PHE A 179 12.38 -5.84 -3.73
C PHE A 179 11.90 -4.90 -2.62
N SER A 180 12.61 -4.80 -1.49
CA SER A 180 12.31 -3.84 -0.43
C SER A 180 13.58 -3.38 0.30
N TRP A 181 13.60 -2.12 0.71
CA TRP A 181 14.69 -1.55 1.49
C TRP A 181 14.62 -1.99 2.95
N THR A 182 15.75 -2.45 3.46
CA THR A 182 16.00 -2.64 4.90
C THR A 182 16.35 -1.31 5.56
N THR A 183 16.09 -1.19 6.87
CA THR A 183 16.45 -0.03 7.69
C THR A 183 17.96 0.26 7.73
N SER A 184 18.81 -0.67 7.31
CA SER A 184 20.26 -0.53 7.17
C SER A 184 20.71 -0.16 5.74
N ASN A 185 19.81 0.28 4.86
CA ASN A 185 20.06 0.59 3.44
C ASN A 185 20.59 -0.59 2.61
N GLN A 186 20.30 -1.82 3.02
CA GLN A 186 20.40 -2.99 2.16
C GLN A 186 19.06 -3.23 1.45
N ILE A 187 19.06 -4.06 0.42
CA ILE A 187 17.83 -4.43 -0.29
C ILE A 187 17.60 -5.93 -0.16
N VAL A 188 16.41 -6.31 0.28
CA VAL A 188 15.89 -7.67 0.12
C VAL A 188 15.22 -7.74 -1.24
N TYR A 189 15.53 -8.74 -2.05
CA TYR A 189 14.94 -8.84 -3.39
C TYR A 189 14.78 -10.30 -3.82
N ILE A 190 13.85 -10.53 -4.73
CA ILE A 190 13.57 -11.86 -5.28
C ILE A 190 14.19 -11.97 -6.66
N SER A 191 14.87 -13.09 -6.89
CA SER A 191 15.38 -13.46 -8.19
C SER A 191 15.06 -14.93 -8.46
N GLY A 192 14.13 -15.17 -9.39
CA GLY A 192 13.61 -16.50 -9.65
C GLY A 192 12.81 -17.00 -8.45
N GLN A 193 13.14 -18.18 -7.92
CA GLN A 193 12.47 -18.76 -6.75
C GLN A 193 13.28 -18.54 -5.47
N SER A 194 14.05 -17.46 -5.38
CA SER A 194 14.99 -17.23 -4.29
C SER A 194 14.93 -15.80 -3.79
N ILE A 195 15.01 -15.65 -2.48
CA ILE A 195 15.04 -14.36 -1.78
C ILE A 195 16.50 -14.08 -1.40
N TYR A 196 17.00 -12.90 -1.74
CA TYR A 196 18.37 -12.45 -1.51
C TYR A 196 18.41 -11.19 -0.66
N VAL A 197 19.58 -10.90 -0.11
CA VAL A 197 19.94 -9.59 0.43
C VAL A 197 21.13 -9.04 -0.37
N SER A 198 21.10 -7.75 -0.69
CA SER A 198 22.00 -7.06 -1.64
C SER A 198 23.51 -7.27 -1.45
N ASN A 199 23.97 -7.64 -0.26
CA ASN A 199 25.38 -7.87 0.04
C ASN A 199 25.73 -9.37 0.19
N SER A 200 24.86 -10.28 -0.27
CA SER A 200 25.06 -11.72 -0.20
C SER A 200 24.75 -12.38 -1.54
N ASP A 201 25.68 -13.21 -2.02
CA ASP A 201 25.42 -14.13 -3.14
C ASP A 201 24.70 -15.42 -2.70
N VAL A 202 24.57 -15.63 -1.39
CA VAL A 202 23.81 -16.74 -0.82
C VAL A 202 22.37 -16.26 -0.58
N PRO A 203 21.35 -16.94 -1.14
CA PRO A 203 19.97 -16.59 -0.87
C PRO A 203 19.61 -16.89 0.58
N ILE A 204 18.72 -16.09 1.16
CA ILE A 204 18.06 -16.36 2.44
C ILE A 204 17.34 -17.70 2.35
N ILE A 205 16.64 -17.92 1.24
CA ILE A 205 15.94 -19.17 0.93
C ILE A 205 15.80 -19.37 -0.58
N THR A 206 15.79 -20.63 -1.01
CA THR A 206 15.45 -21.07 -2.38
C THR A 206 14.33 -22.10 -2.32
N PHE A 207 13.21 -21.80 -2.97
CA PHE A 207 12.13 -22.76 -3.20
C PHE A 207 12.50 -23.65 -4.40
N ARG A 208 12.44 -24.96 -4.19
CA ARG A 208 12.90 -25.96 -5.19
C ARG A 208 11.75 -26.66 -5.91
N ASP A 209 10.55 -26.59 -5.35
CA ASP A 209 9.37 -27.19 -5.95
C ASP A 209 8.94 -26.35 -7.17
N GLU A 210 8.48 -27.03 -8.22
CA GLU A 210 8.00 -26.37 -9.43
C GLU A 210 6.66 -25.67 -9.16
N GLY A 211 6.46 -24.48 -9.73
CA GLY A 211 5.23 -23.72 -9.56
C GLY A 211 5.15 -22.90 -8.27
N ILE A 212 6.25 -22.83 -7.49
CA ILE A 212 6.36 -21.98 -6.31
C ILE A 212 7.04 -20.66 -6.66
N ILE A 213 6.31 -19.56 -6.50
CA ILE A 213 6.74 -18.23 -6.91
C ILE A 213 6.68 -17.30 -5.69
N PRO A 214 7.82 -17.01 -5.03
CA PRO A 214 7.87 -15.96 -4.03
C PRO A 214 7.71 -14.60 -4.73
N GLY A 215 7.06 -13.65 -4.07
CA GLY A 215 6.84 -12.29 -4.56
C GLY A 215 6.74 -11.27 -3.43
N GLU A 216 6.86 -9.99 -3.78
CA GLU A 216 6.51 -8.84 -2.92
C GLU A 216 7.14 -8.89 -1.51
N PRO A 217 8.48 -8.99 -1.40
CA PRO A 217 9.11 -9.08 -0.09
C PRO A 217 9.02 -7.74 0.65
N SER A 218 8.77 -7.79 1.95
CA SER A 218 8.82 -6.64 2.85
C SER A 218 9.57 -7.01 4.13
N ILE A 219 10.46 -6.13 4.58
CA ILE A 219 11.30 -6.35 5.76
C ILE A 219 10.66 -5.73 6.99
N SER A 220 10.80 -6.40 8.14
CA SER A 220 10.40 -5.86 9.43
C SER A 220 11.24 -4.60 9.78
N PRO A 221 10.69 -3.66 10.56
CA PRO A 221 11.42 -2.43 10.93
C PRO A 221 12.72 -2.69 11.70
N ASP A 222 12.77 -3.77 12.47
CA ASP A 222 13.98 -4.20 13.19
C ASP A 222 15.01 -4.90 12.27
N GLY A 223 14.66 -5.14 11.00
CA GLY A 223 15.52 -5.77 9.99
C GLY A 223 15.72 -7.27 10.16
N THR A 224 14.97 -7.94 11.05
CA THR A 224 15.21 -9.34 11.41
C THR A 224 14.35 -10.35 10.66
N GLN A 225 13.23 -9.91 10.06
CA GLN A 225 12.26 -10.78 9.40
C GLN A 225 11.84 -10.25 8.05
N VAL A 226 11.58 -11.15 7.11
CA VAL A 226 11.01 -10.86 5.80
C VAL A 226 9.62 -11.48 5.75
N VAL A 227 8.61 -10.65 5.48
CA VAL A 227 7.28 -11.09 5.04
C VAL A 227 7.25 -11.09 3.52
N PHE A 228 6.59 -12.05 2.90
CA PHE A 228 6.50 -12.14 1.44
C PHE A 228 5.27 -12.93 1.03
N THR A 229 4.84 -12.72 -0.21
CA THR A 229 3.82 -13.54 -0.84
C THR A 229 4.46 -14.81 -1.38
N LEU A 230 3.86 -15.97 -1.13
CA LEU A 230 4.22 -17.23 -1.76
C LEU A 230 3.04 -17.69 -2.61
N GLY A 231 3.22 -17.62 -3.93
CA GLY A 231 2.29 -18.13 -4.92
C GLY A 231 2.55 -19.60 -5.23
N GLU A 232 1.49 -20.40 -5.26
CA GLU A 232 1.53 -21.80 -5.67
C GLU A 232 0.63 -21.99 -6.90
N ASP A 233 1.17 -22.50 -8.01
CA ASP A 233 0.39 -22.87 -9.18
C ASP A 233 -0.49 -24.08 -8.87
N THR A 234 -1.81 -23.89 -8.83
CA THR A 234 -2.79 -24.96 -8.61
C THR A 234 -3.68 -25.17 -9.84
N SER A 235 -4.43 -26.27 -9.86
CA SER A 235 -5.43 -26.53 -10.90
C SER A 235 -6.57 -25.50 -10.96
N GLN A 236 -6.70 -24.65 -9.93
CA GLN A 236 -7.72 -23.61 -9.82
C GLN A 236 -7.14 -22.19 -10.03
N GLY A 237 -5.85 -22.08 -10.39
CA GLY A 237 -5.12 -20.81 -10.51
C GLY A 237 -3.98 -20.69 -9.49
N VAL A 238 -3.37 -19.51 -9.40
CA VAL A 238 -2.29 -19.24 -8.42
C VAL A 238 -2.91 -18.99 -7.05
N GLU A 239 -2.55 -19.80 -6.06
CA GLU A 239 -2.89 -19.55 -4.66
C GLU A 239 -1.79 -18.72 -4.00
N GLY A 240 -2.10 -17.48 -3.62
CA GLY A 240 -1.19 -16.58 -2.91
C GLY A 240 -1.43 -16.64 -1.41
N THR A 241 -0.38 -16.90 -0.63
CA THR A 241 -0.44 -16.83 0.84
C THR A 241 0.72 -15.99 1.39
N ILE A 242 0.55 -15.41 2.58
CA ILE A 242 1.61 -14.60 3.19
C ILE A 242 2.46 -15.48 4.10
N TRP A 243 3.77 -15.38 3.94
CA TRP A 243 4.77 -16.13 4.68
C TRP A 243 5.76 -15.21 5.36
N LEU A 244 6.37 -15.72 6.43
CA LEU A 244 7.43 -15.06 7.20
C LEU A 244 8.66 -15.96 7.25
N ILE A 245 9.83 -15.34 7.20
CA ILE A 245 11.12 -15.99 7.42
C ILE A 245 12.06 -15.03 8.15
N ASN A 246 12.94 -15.55 9.00
CA ASN A 246 14.00 -14.74 9.57
C ASN A 246 15.02 -14.39 8.48
N ILE A 247 15.68 -13.24 8.59
CA ILE A 247 16.69 -12.77 7.63
C ILE A 247 17.89 -13.72 7.50
N ASP A 248 18.12 -14.58 8.51
CA ASP A 248 19.13 -15.63 8.51
C ASP A 248 18.69 -16.93 7.80
N GLY A 249 17.47 -16.97 7.26
CA GLY A 249 16.90 -18.12 6.55
C GLY A 249 16.18 -19.14 7.45
N THR A 250 16.13 -18.92 8.78
CA THR A 250 15.42 -19.81 9.70
C THR A 250 13.96 -19.40 9.90
N GLY A 251 13.16 -20.25 10.56
CA GLY A 251 11.83 -19.87 11.03
C GLY A 251 10.76 -19.67 9.95
N LEU A 252 10.97 -20.20 8.73
CA LEU A 252 9.97 -20.15 7.66
C LEU A 252 8.62 -20.66 8.14
N ARG A 253 7.58 -19.83 8.02
CA ARG A 253 6.21 -20.18 8.39
C ARG A 253 5.17 -19.42 7.58
N GLN A 254 4.04 -20.06 7.33
CA GLN A 254 2.85 -19.42 6.76
C GLN A 254 2.18 -18.53 7.82
N LEU A 255 1.99 -17.25 7.51
CA LEU A 255 1.29 -16.30 8.38
C LEU A 255 -0.22 -16.34 8.15
N THR A 256 -0.68 -16.36 6.89
CA THR A 256 -2.11 -16.24 6.57
C THR A 256 -2.70 -17.48 5.89
N THR A 257 -3.97 -17.77 6.19
CA THR A 257 -4.81 -18.76 5.51
C THR A 257 -6.19 -18.22 5.19
N LYS A 258 -6.88 -18.83 4.22
CA LYS A 258 -8.27 -18.50 3.91
C LYS A 258 -9.25 -19.09 4.92
N GLU A 259 -10.42 -18.48 5.00
CA GLU A 259 -11.60 -19.08 5.61
C GLU A 259 -12.00 -20.37 4.86
N MET A 260 -12.10 -21.48 5.58
CA MET A 260 -12.32 -22.81 4.98
C MET A 260 -13.68 -22.95 4.28
N ASP A 261 -14.64 -22.08 4.60
CA ASP A 261 -16.00 -22.13 4.07
C ASP A 261 -16.19 -21.36 2.75
N LEU A 262 -15.14 -20.70 2.23
CA LEU A 262 -15.21 -19.96 0.96
C LEU A 262 -14.70 -20.80 -0.23
N PRO A 263 -15.47 -20.88 -1.33
CA PRO A 263 -15.13 -21.71 -2.50
C PRO A 263 -14.04 -21.09 -3.41
N VAL A 264 -13.40 -20.00 -3.00
CA VAL A 264 -12.38 -19.27 -3.78
C VAL A 264 -10.96 -19.67 -3.37
N THR A 265 -10.03 -19.62 -4.33
CA THR A 265 -8.59 -19.78 -4.11
C THR A 265 -8.05 -18.55 -3.35
N PRO A 266 -7.24 -18.71 -2.29
CA PRO A 266 -6.64 -17.57 -1.61
C PRO A 266 -5.72 -16.83 -2.58
N SER A 267 -5.80 -15.51 -2.62
CA SER A 267 -4.83 -14.67 -3.32
C SER A 267 -4.44 -13.52 -2.41
N HIS A 268 -3.72 -13.86 -1.36
CA HIS A 268 -3.21 -12.88 -0.41
C HIS A 268 -1.94 -12.24 -0.99
N LYS A 269 -1.88 -10.91 -0.99
CA LYS A 269 -0.79 -10.13 -1.60
C LYS A 269 -0.48 -8.86 -0.82
N SER A 270 0.56 -8.16 -1.27
CA SER A 270 0.98 -6.83 -0.80
C SER A 270 1.24 -6.78 0.70
N ALA A 271 1.89 -7.83 1.23
CA ALA A 271 2.21 -7.91 2.65
C ALA A 271 3.23 -6.85 3.02
N ILE A 272 2.84 -5.92 3.88
CA ILE A 272 3.70 -4.82 4.34
C ILE A 272 3.69 -4.73 5.86
N TRP A 273 4.88 -4.56 6.44
CA TRP A 273 5.03 -4.35 7.87
C TRP A 273 4.58 -2.96 8.29
N SER A 274 3.96 -2.87 9.46
CA SER A 274 3.81 -1.60 10.15
C SER A 274 5.17 -1.07 10.61
N PRO A 275 5.37 0.26 10.67
CA PRO A 275 6.61 0.89 11.14
C PRO A 275 7.03 0.50 12.57
N ASP A 276 6.08 0.10 13.40
CA ASP A 276 6.32 -0.36 14.77
C ASP A 276 6.58 -1.87 14.87
N GLY A 277 6.44 -2.61 13.77
CA GLY A 277 6.67 -4.05 13.69
C GLY A 277 5.60 -4.90 14.37
N GLN A 278 4.49 -4.31 14.83
CA GLN A 278 3.44 -5.07 15.51
C GLN A 278 2.47 -5.74 14.54
N TRP A 279 2.41 -5.25 13.31
CA TRP A 279 1.35 -5.59 12.37
C TRP A 279 1.88 -5.85 10.97
N VAL A 280 1.11 -6.64 10.21
CA VAL A 280 1.26 -6.85 8.79
C VAL A 280 -0.07 -6.52 8.11
N PHE A 281 -0.04 -5.61 7.14
CA PHE A 281 -1.18 -5.33 6.28
C PHE A 281 -1.18 -6.33 5.13
N VAL A 282 -2.36 -6.85 4.80
CA VAL A 282 -2.55 -7.90 3.80
C VAL A 282 -3.79 -7.59 2.97
N VAL A 283 -3.68 -7.77 1.66
CA VAL A 283 -4.83 -7.72 0.74
C VAL A 283 -5.22 -9.14 0.37
N ASP A 284 -6.51 -9.44 0.36
CA ASP A 284 -7.10 -10.70 -0.10
C ASP A 284 -7.92 -10.48 -1.37
N GLY A 285 -7.50 -11.08 -2.47
CA GLY A 285 -8.21 -11.09 -3.75
C GLY A 285 -7.31 -10.89 -4.97
N THR A 286 -7.81 -11.26 -6.15
CA THR A 286 -7.14 -11.05 -7.46
C THR A 286 -7.78 -9.94 -8.30
N SER A 287 -8.98 -9.48 -7.94
CA SER A 287 -9.83 -8.56 -8.71
C SER A 287 -10.49 -7.48 -7.83
N ILE A 288 -11.19 -6.55 -8.50
CA ILE A 288 -11.83 -5.29 -8.05
C ILE A 288 -12.78 -5.36 -6.83
N GLU A 289 -12.83 -6.48 -6.10
CA GLU A 289 -13.66 -6.70 -4.89
C GLU A 289 -12.85 -7.19 -3.67
N GLY A 290 -11.52 -7.25 -3.74
CA GLY A 290 -10.67 -7.73 -2.65
C GLY A 290 -10.79 -6.94 -1.33
N ASN A 291 -10.51 -7.61 -0.21
CA ASN A 291 -10.56 -7.08 1.16
C ASN A 291 -9.15 -6.77 1.69
N ALA A 292 -9.02 -5.76 2.54
CA ALA A 292 -7.79 -5.46 3.24
C ALA A 292 -7.90 -5.85 4.72
N TYR A 293 -6.79 -6.32 5.30
CA TYR A 293 -6.70 -6.74 6.68
C TYR A 293 -5.40 -6.25 7.30
N VAL A 294 -5.45 -6.07 8.61
CA VAL A 294 -4.29 -5.95 9.47
C VAL A 294 -4.24 -7.18 10.36
N VAL A 295 -3.08 -7.84 10.41
CA VAL A 295 -2.85 -9.04 11.23
C VAL A 295 -1.65 -8.85 12.16
N PRO A 296 -1.66 -9.39 13.39
CA PRO A 296 -0.49 -9.32 14.27
C PRO A 296 0.70 -10.04 13.64
N ALA A 297 1.85 -9.40 13.63
CA ALA A 297 3.04 -9.94 12.99
C ALA A 297 3.61 -11.17 13.70
N ASP A 298 3.47 -11.22 15.03
CA ASP A 298 3.92 -12.31 15.88
C ASP A 298 2.96 -13.52 15.90
N ALA A 299 1.76 -13.38 15.32
CA ALA A 299 0.77 -14.44 15.29
C ALA A 299 1.33 -15.67 14.56
N GLN A 300 1.18 -16.84 15.16
CA GLN A 300 1.68 -18.08 14.56
C GLN A 300 1.02 -18.39 13.21
N LYS A 301 -0.29 -18.15 13.12
CA LYS A 301 -1.13 -18.31 11.94
C LYS A 301 -2.43 -17.52 12.12
N VAL A 302 -2.90 -16.88 11.05
CA VAL A 302 -4.10 -16.04 11.05
C VAL A 302 -5.00 -16.45 9.89
N GLU A 303 -6.27 -16.68 10.17
CA GLU A 303 -7.30 -16.87 9.16
C GLU A 303 -7.86 -15.51 8.77
N LEU A 304 -7.80 -15.17 7.47
CA LEU A 304 -8.42 -13.95 6.95
C LEU A 304 -9.91 -14.19 6.80
N THR A 305 -10.71 -13.37 7.50
CA THR A 305 -12.17 -13.47 7.52
C THR A 305 -12.79 -12.10 7.82
N GLN A 306 -13.99 -11.86 7.31
CA GLN A 306 -14.77 -10.64 7.59
C GLN A 306 -15.48 -10.68 8.96
N LYS A 307 -15.37 -11.79 9.70
CA LYS A 307 -15.93 -11.92 11.05
C LYS A 307 -15.24 -10.94 12.01
N ARG A 308 -16.06 -10.13 12.69
CA ARG A 308 -15.60 -9.27 13.80
C ARG A 308 -15.17 -10.15 14.98
N ASN A 309 -14.12 -9.75 15.71
CA ASN A 309 -13.47 -10.48 16.83
C ASN A 309 -12.53 -11.64 16.44
N THR A 310 -11.76 -11.49 15.36
CA THR A 310 -10.66 -12.41 15.05
C THR A 310 -9.31 -11.70 15.13
N LEU A 311 -8.20 -12.43 14.93
CA LEU A 311 -6.87 -11.82 14.83
C LEU A 311 -6.70 -11.04 13.52
N ALA A 312 -7.48 -11.35 12.48
CA ALA A 312 -7.54 -10.53 11.28
C ALA A 312 -8.50 -9.36 11.55
N VAL A 313 -7.96 -8.15 11.59
CA VAL A 313 -8.73 -6.93 11.71
C VAL A 313 -9.04 -6.45 10.30
N PRO A 314 -10.29 -6.52 9.82
CA PRO A 314 -10.64 -6.00 8.50
C PRO A 314 -10.44 -4.49 8.48
N VAL A 315 -9.71 -3.98 7.48
CA VAL A 315 -9.61 -2.54 7.26
C VAL A 315 -10.93 -2.09 6.64
N LEU A 316 -11.83 -1.61 7.50
CA LEU A 316 -13.14 -1.11 7.09
C LEU A 316 -12.97 0.24 6.39
N SER A 317 -12.82 0.24 5.06
CA SER A 317 -12.98 1.46 4.28
C SER A 317 -14.47 1.74 4.10
N TYR A 318 -15.08 2.50 5.02
CA TYR A 318 -16.34 3.18 4.69
C TYR A 318 -15.99 4.33 3.73
N PHE A 319 -16.09 4.09 2.43
CA PHE A 319 -16.23 5.18 1.47
C PHE A 319 -17.58 5.87 1.71
N ARG A 320 -17.60 6.86 2.61
CA ARG A 320 -18.64 7.90 2.62
C ARG A 320 -17.98 9.22 2.22
N GLU A 321 -18.31 9.65 1.01
CA GLU A 321 -18.19 11.00 0.46
C GLU A 321 -16.77 11.55 0.20
N THR A 322 -16.37 11.56 -1.07
CA THR A 322 -16.28 12.82 -1.85
C THR A 322 -16.43 12.49 -3.33
N PHE A 323 -17.67 12.32 -3.76
CA PHE A 323 -18.29 12.75 -5.01
C PHE A 323 -19.68 12.12 -4.96
N GLU A 324 -20.73 12.94 -4.99
CA GLU A 324 -22.10 12.46 -5.20
C GLU A 324 -22.17 11.77 -6.56
N PHE A 325 -21.76 10.50 -6.63
CA PHE A 325 -22.37 9.59 -7.58
C PHE A 325 -23.69 9.16 -6.96
N GLN A 326 -24.77 9.56 -7.61
CA GLN A 326 -26.09 9.04 -7.28
C GLN A 326 -26.03 7.51 -7.32
N ASP A 327 -26.57 6.93 -6.25
CA ASP A 327 -26.81 5.50 -5.97
C ASP A 327 -25.78 4.79 -5.09
N ASN A 328 -26.21 4.66 -3.82
CA ASN A 328 -25.68 3.93 -2.66
C ASN A 328 -24.90 2.64 -2.97
N ASP A 329 -23.63 2.61 -2.56
CA ASP A 329 -23.00 1.56 -1.73
C ASP A 329 -21.53 1.95 -1.41
N PRO A 330 -20.93 1.49 -0.30
CA PRO A 330 -19.52 1.76 0.01
C PRO A 330 -18.61 1.13 -1.05
N ILE A 331 -17.79 1.96 -1.68
CA ILE A 331 -16.78 1.57 -2.67
C ILE A 331 -15.65 0.82 -1.94
N SER A 332 -15.09 -0.25 -2.51
CA SER A 332 -13.98 -0.99 -1.91
C SER A 332 -12.63 -0.38 -2.33
N LEU A 333 -11.60 -0.45 -1.48
CA LEU A 333 -10.20 -0.19 -1.82
C LEU A 333 -9.80 -0.82 -3.18
N SER A 334 -10.37 -1.98 -3.49
CA SER A 334 -10.10 -2.74 -4.70
C SER A 334 -10.74 -2.17 -5.97
N SER A 335 -11.84 -1.42 -5.92
CA SER A 335 -12.57 -0.98 -7.13
C SER A 335 -12.07 0.35 -7.71
N GLN A 336 -11.50 1.24 -6.90
CA GLN A 336 -10.88 2.48 -7.38
C GLN A 336 -9.37 2.35 -7.60
N PHE A 337 -8.66 1.68 -6.69
CA PHE A 337 -7.20 1.62 -6.77
C PHE A 337 -6.70 0.42 -7.52
N GLY A 338 -7.49 -0.66 -7.57
CA GLY A 338 -7.14 -1.96 -8.12
C GLY A 338 -5.76 -2.36 -7.65
N VAL A 339 -5.63 -3.12 -6.57
CA VAL A 339 -4.35 -3.56 -5.96
C VAL A 339 -3.28 -4.14 -6.93
N ASN A 340 -3.62 -4.36 -8.20
CA ASN A 340 -2.69 -4.65 -9.29
C ASN A 340 -2.06 -3.41 -9.99
N TYR A 341 -2.51 -2.18 -9.70
CA TYR A 341 -2.13 -0.96 -10.41
C TYR A 341 -1.42 0.08 -9.53
N GLY A 342 -1.30 -0.15 -8.22
CA GLY A 342 -0.66 0.80 -7.31
C GLY A 342 0.15 0.15 -6.21
N GLU A 343 1.10 0.89 -5.65
CA GLU A 343 1.89 0.44 -4.51
C GLU A 343 1.25 0.82 -3.19
N ILE A 344 1.57 0.05 -2.16
CA ILE A 344 1.04 0.23 -0.82
C ILE A 344 2.20 0.32 0.17
N TYR A 345 2.19 1.36 1.01
CA TYR A 345 3.17 1.53 2.09
C TYR A 345 2.47 1.87 3.40
N TRP A 346 2.89 1.22 4.48
CA TRP A 346 2.44 1.57 5.82
C TRP A 346 3.33 2.67 6.38
N LEU A 347 2.69 3.77 6.75
CA LEU A 347 3.28 4.97 7.31
C LEU A 347 2.97 5.11 8.81
N PRO A 348 3.87 5.75 9.58
CA PRO A 348 3.68 5.99 11.01
C PRO A 348 2.42 6.78 11.36
#